data_AF-A0A7M6DRL2-F1
#
_entry.id   AF-A0A7M6DRL2-F1
#
_cell.length_a   1.000
_cell.length_b   1.000
_cell.length_c   1.000
_cell.angle_alpha   90.00
_cell.angle_beta   90.00
_cell.angle_gamma   90.00
#
_symmetry.space_group_name_H-M   'P 1'
#
loop_
_entity.id
_entity.type
_entity.pdbx_description
1 polymer ?
#
loop_
_entity_poly.entity_id
_entity_poly.type
_entity_poly.pdbx_seq_one_letter_code
_entity_poly.pdbx_strand_id
1 'polypeptide(L)'
;MAALSHRTFIEKSNMVQEKFAGRKVIACMIMKRAESDEGVVVALGAGNRCITGQRLSMEGKVVNDSHAEIVCRRAFISYLYKELENHIAGKQSIFQNGGSNGKFSVKEGVSFHLYISTAPCGDGALFTPRQDEKISDFPKKHSPVFSSKVHGITRSKIENGEGTIPIEKEEAVQTFDGILRGQRLRTMSCSDKICRWNVVGVQGALLSHFMDPVYLGSLTLGYLYDHGHLCRAICCRLDKNSTGDFEGKLAEPFRLNHPWIGRVTQYEAGRETEKTNNISINWSFYDTTPEVTDGRTGAQMSRTGGIPTPSRLCKYEMLNRFRSLIGKTNQHKHLSEDQSYRELKDSALEFQNTKQLMMETLRTMNYGPWVKKPREQDMF
;
A
#
# COMPACT_ATOMS: atom_id res chain seq x y z
N MET A 1 6.57 0.80 18.15
CA MET A 1 5.77 0.98 16.91
C MET A 1 4.40 1.58 17.16
N ALA A 2 3.43 0.87 17.77
CA ALA A 2 2.07 1.40 17.91
C ALA A 2 2.01 2.73 18.70
N ALA A 3 2.71 2.84 19.83
CA ALA A 3 2.81 4.10 20.57
C ALA A 3 3.35 5.25 19.72
N LEU A 4 4.42 5.02 18.94
CA LEU A 4 4.97 6.00 18.00
C LEU A 4 3.92 6.40 16.96
N SER A 5 3.24 5.44 16.35
CA SER A 5 2.20 5.68 15.35
C SER A 5 1.05 6.53 15.91
N HIS A 6 0.56 6.21 17.11
CA HIS A 6 -0.52 6.95 17.76
C HIS A 6 -0.07 8.37 18.16
N ARG A 7 1.12 8.51 18.74
CA ARG A 7 1.69 9.82 19.07
C ARG A 7 1.82 10.70 17.83
N THR A 8 2.44 10.19 16.77
CA THR A 8 2.58 10.93 15.50
C THR A 8 1.22 11.25 14.89
N PHE A 9 0.24 10.34 14.94
CA PHE A 9 -1.11 10.62 14.45
C PHE A 9 -1.78 11.75 15.25
N ILE A 10 -1.69 11.76 16.58
CA ILE A 10 -2.24 12.84 17.41
C ILE A 10 -1.54 14.17 17.09
N GLU A 11 -0.20 14.19 17.05
CA GLU A 11 0.58 15.38 16.71
C GLU A 11 0.20 15.96 15.35
N LYS A 12 0.06 15.12 14.31
CA LYS A 12 -0.30 15.58 12.96
C LYS A 12 -1.78 15.93 12.86
N SER A 13 -2.68 15.18 13.47
CA SER A 13 -4.12 15.50 13.45
C SER A 13 -4.44 16.82 14.16
N ASN A 14 -3.67 17.20 15.18
CA ASN A 14 -3.80 18.51 15.84
C ASN A 14 -3.42 19.70 14.92
N MET A 15 -2.70 19.46 13.83
CA MET A 15 -2.36 20.49 12.83
C MET A 15 -3.46 20.65 11.77
N VAL A 16 -4.46 19.79 11.78
CA VAL A 16 -5.56 19.77 10.80
C VAL A 16 -6.76 20.53 11.36
N GLN A 17 -7.37 21.40 10.55
CA GLN A 17 -8.52 22.21 10.99
C GLN A 17 -9.83 21.42 11.00
N GLU A 18 -9.96 20.45 10.09
CA GLU A 18 -11.16 19.66 9.92
C GLU A 18 -11.40 18.71 11.10
N LYS A 19 -12.63 18.71 11.61
CA LYS A 19 -13.02 17.82 12.72
C LYS A 19 -13.19 16.38 12.24
N PHE A 20 -12.53 15.46 12.92
CA PHE A 20 -12.70 14.03 12.71
C PHE A 20 -13.97 13.54 13.41
N ALA A 21 -14.76 12.73 12.71
CA ALA A 21 -15.91 12.02 13.28
C ALA A 21 -15.63 10.52 13.27
N GLY A 22 -15.87 9.87 14.41
CA GLY A 22 -15.62 8.45 14.67
C GLY A 22 -14.13 8.07 14.66
N ARG A 23 -13.83 6.87 15.16
CA ARG A 23 -12.46 6.32 15.12
C ARG A 23 -12.01 6.05 13.69
N LYS A 24 -10.93 6.70 13.27
CA LYS A 24 -10.29 6.46 11.97
C LYS A 24 -9.36 5.26 12.02
N VAL A 25 -9.35 4.48 10.95
CA VAL A 25 -8.23 3.56 10.70
C VAL A 25 -6.99 4.41 10.43
N ILE A 26 -5.90 4.09 11.13
CA ILE A 26 -4.60 4.74 10.96
C ILE A 26 -3.56 3.70 10.56
N ALA A 27 -2.62 4.11 9.74
CA ALA A 27 -1.47 3.31 9.38
C ALA A 27 -0.21 4.18 9.35
N CYS A 28 0.91 3.61 9.77
CA CYS A 28 2.20 4.29 9.77
C CYS A 28 3.30 3.36 9.27
N MET A 29 4.23 3.92 8.49
CA MET A 29 5.48 3.28 8.13
C MET A 29 6.55 3.76 9.09
N ILE A 30 7.16 2.84 9.83
CA ILE A 30 8.24 3.11 10.78
C ILE A 30 9.54 2.61 10.16
N MET A 31 10.54 3.47 10.10
CA MET A 31 11.90 3.10 9.72
C MET A 31 12.72 2.83 10.98
N LYS A 32 13.52 1.76 10.97
CA LYS A 32 14.58 1.50 11.95
C LYS A 32 15.91 1.43 11.22
N ARG A 33 16.99 1.93 11.83
CA ARG A 33 18.37 1.89 11.30
C ARG A 33 19.21 0.76 11.91
N ALA A 34 18.72 0.14 12.98
CA ALA A 34 19.29 -1.03 13.63
C ALA A 34 18.19 -1.80 14.38
N GLU A 35 18.46 -3.04 14.79
CA GLU A 35 17.48 -3.83 15.56
C GLU A 35 17.12 -3.20 16.92
N SER A 36 18.06 -2.51 17.58
CA SER A 36 17.85 -1.81 18.85
C SER A 36 17.21 -0.43 18.71
N ASP A 37 17.07 0.09 17.47
CA ASP A 37 16.48 1.41 17.21
C ASP A 37 14.99 1.42 17.61
N GLU A 38 14.54 2.47 18.32
CA GLU A 38 13.12 2.66 18.63
C GLU A 38 12.29 2.88 17.36
N GLY A 39 12.94 3.44 16.33
CA GLY A 39 12.39 3.73 15.02
C GLY A 39 11.74 5.10 14.92
N VAL A 40 11.58 5.57 13.69
CA VAL A 40 10.97 6.86 13.35
C VAL A 40 9.83 6.67 12.35
N VAL A 41 8.71 7.35 12.56
CA VAL A 41 7.59 7.34 11.60
C VAL A 41 8.00 8.15 10.38
N VAL A 42 8.10 7.50 9.22
CA VAL A 42 8.48 8.14 7.95
C VAL A 42 7.30 8.39 7.02
N ALA A 43 6.17 7.73 7.27
CA ALA A 43 4.93 7.97 6.55
C ALA A 43 3.71 7.63 7.40
N LEU A 44 2.63 8.36 7.19
CA LEU A 44 1.36 8.22 7.88
C LEU A 44 0.21 8.32 6.88
N GLY A 45 -0.80 7.47 7.08
CA GLY A 45 -2.08 7.56 6.38
C GLY A 45 -3.23 7.28 7.34
N ALA A 46 -4.35 7.97 7.17
CA ALA A 46 -5.59 7.69 7.89
C ALA A 46 -6.77 7.81 6.94
N GLY A 47 -7.72 6.88 7.01
CA GLY A 47 -8.88 6.84 6.12
C GLY A 47 -9.40 5.43 5.86
N ASN A 48 -10.60 5.34 5.29
CA ASN A 48 -11.36 4.09 5.12
C ASN A 48 -12.33 4.14 3.93
N ARG A 49 -12.10 5.02 2.95
CA ARG A 49 -12.98 5.22 1.79
C ARG A 49 -12.23 5.00 0.48
N CYS A 50 -12.99 4.79 -0.58
CA CYS A 50 -12.51 4.78 -1.96
C CYS A 50 -13.38 5.70 -2.80
N ILE A 51 -12.85 6.13 -3.94
CA ILE A 51 -13.61 6.92 -4.89
C ILE A 51 -14.73 6.10 -5.53
N THR A 52 -15.73 6.81 -6.06
CA THR A 52 -16.76 6.23 -6.93
C THR A 52 -16.34 6.26 -8.40
N GLY A 53 -17.04 5.51 -9.25
CA GLY A 53 -16.78 5.46 -10.70
C GLY A 53 -16.77 6.84 -11.36
N GLN A 54 -17.71 7.71 -10.98
CA GLN A 54 -17.84 9.09 -11.48
C GLN A 54 -16.65 10.00 -11.14
N ARG A 55 -15.81 9.61 -10.17
CA ARG A 55 -14.63 10.38 -9.74
C ARG A 55 -13.33 9.83 -10.32
N LEU A 56 -13.39 8.78 -11.15
CA LEU A 56 -12.22 8.20 -11.78
C LEU A 56 -11.57 9.19 -12.76
N SER A 57 -10.33 9.59 -12.50
CA SER A 57 -9.58 10.52 -13.36
C SER A 57 -8.76 9.78 -14.42
N MET A 58 -8.85 10.22 -15.68
CA MET A 58 -7.93 9.82 -16.75
C MET A 58 -6.58 10.53 -16.66
N GLU A 59 -6.53 11.74 -16.08
CA GLU A 59 -5.30 12.53 -15.89
C GLU A 59 -4.52 12.17 -14.62
N GLY A 60 -4.90 11.10 -13.91
CA GLY A 60 -4.21 10.68 -12.69
C GLY A 60 -4.28 11.64 -11.48
N LYS A 61 -5.17 12.64 -11.50
CA LYS A 61 -5.28 13.70 -10.48
C LYS A 61 -6.03 13.31 -9.19
N VAL A 62 -6.52 12.07 -9.11
CA VAL A 62 -7.25 11.56 -7.93
C VAL A 62 -6.58 10.35 -7.31
N VAL A 63 -6.70 10.23 -5.99
CA VAL A 63 -6.33 9.06 -5.20
C VAL A 63 -7.51 8.09 -5.15
N ASN A 64 -7.43 6.99 -5.90
CA ASN A 64 -8.52 6.03 -6.01
C ASN A 64 -8.91 5.35 -4.68
N ASP A 65 -7.94 5.14 -3.80
CA ASP A 65 -8.09 4.35 -2.60
C ASP A 65 -7.45 5.06 -1.42
N SER A 66 -8.30 5.47 -0.49
CA SER A 66 -7.96 6.28 0.67
C SER A 66 -8.08 5.48 1.98
N HIS A 67 -7.92 4.15 1.92
CA HIS A 67 -7.67 3.37 3.14
C HIS A 67 -6.29 3.70 3.69
N ALA A 68 -6.21 3.78 5.02
CA ALA A 68 -5.04 4.24 5.77
C ALA A 68 -3.72 3.61 5.30
N GLU A 69 -3.67 2.29 5.20
CA GLU A 69 -2.48 1.53 4.78
C GLU A 69 -2.08 1.79 3.33
N ILE A 70 -3.05 2.09 2.47
CA ILE A 70 -2.79 2.43 1.06
C ILE A 70 -2.24 3.84 0.94
N VAL A 71 -2.85 4.78 1.67
CA VAL A 71 -2.39 6.18 1.77
C VAL A 71 -0.99 6.23 2.39
N CYS A 72 -0.77 5.49 3.47
CA CYS A 72 0.53 5.38 4.14
C CYS A 72 1.61 4.87 3.18
N ARG A 73 1.33 3.84 2.37
CA ARG A 73 2.28 3.40 1.34
C ARG A 73 2.57 4.50 0.31
N ARG A 74 1.55 5.26 -0.10
CA ARG A 74 1.74 6.35 -1.09
C ARG A 74 2.60 7.48 -0.51
N ALA A 75 2.37 7.85 0.76
CA ALA A 75 3.23 8.77 1.49
C ALA A 75 4.66 8.22 1.63
N PHE A 76 4.80 6.91 1.90
CA PHE A 76 6.11 6.26 1.94
C PHE A 76 6.84 6.29 0.59
N ILE A 77 6.14 6.12 -0.52
CA ILE A 77 6.74 6.30 -1.86
C ILE A 77 7.25 7.74 -2.03
N SER A 78 6.51 8.74 -1.55
CA SER A 78 6.97 10.14 -1.56
C SER A 78 8.24 10.34 -0.72
N TYR A 79 8.32 9.68 0.45
CA TYR A 79 9.54 9.62 1.26
C TYR A 79 10.72 9.00 0.47
N LEU A 80 10.51 7.86 -0.20
CA LEU A 80 11.55 7.21 -1.02
C LEU A 80 12.05 8.09 -2.17
N TYR A 81 11.16 8.80 -2.87
CA TYR A 81 11.58 9.79 -3.87
C TYR A 81 12.51 10.83 -3.25
N LYS A 82 12.18 11.36 -2.07
CA LYS A 82 13.00 12.37 -1.42
C LYS A 82 14.35 11.84 -0.95
N GLU A 83 14.39 10.61 -0.45
CA GLU A 83 15.63 9.92 -0.08
C GLU A 83 16.54 9.67 -1.30
N LEU A 84 15.98 9.29 -2.46
CA LEU A 84 16.74 9.14 -3.70
C LEU A 84 17.29 10.48 -4.19
N GLU A 85 16.48 11.55 -4.16
CA GLU A 85 16.96 12.90 -4.48
C GLU A 85 18.10 13.34 -3.57
N ASN A 86 18.00 13.07 -2.27
CA ASN A 86 19.05 13.38 -1.32
C ASN A 86 20.32 12.59 -1.61
N HIS A 87 20.20 11.29 -1.92
CA HIS A 87 21.34 10.42 -2.27
C HIS A 87 22.07 10.94 -3.52
N ILE A 88 21.33 11.22 -4.59
CA ILE A 88 21.87 11.73 -5.85
C ILE A 88 22.56 13.09 -5.64
N ALA A 89 22.02 13.93 -4.76
CA ALA A 89 22.61 15.22 -4.40
C ALA A 89 23.79 15.11 -3.40
N GLY A 90 24.26 13.91 -3.06
CA GLY A 90 25.36 13.70 -2.11
C GLY A 90 25.01 14.05 -0.65
N LYS A 91 23.72 14.12 -0.31
CA LYS A 91 23.23 14.39 1.05
C LYS A 91 23.02 13.09 1.83
N GLN A 92 22.82 13.23 3.14
CA GLN A 92 22.38 12.12 4.01
C GLN A 92 21.12 11.46 3.45
N SER A 93 21.19 10.14 3.25
CA SER A 93 20.12 9.32 2.69
C SER A 93 20.18 7.89 3.25
N ILE A 94 19.06 7.17 3.20
CA ILE A 94 18.96 5.73 3.47
C ILE A 94 19.51 4.86 2.34
N PHE A 95 19.80 5.43 1.17
CA PHE A 95 20.26 4.67 0.01
C PHE A 95 21.78 4.56 -0.06
N GLN A 96 22.24 3.53 -0.74
CA GLN A 96 23.62 3.29 -1.13
C GLN A 96 23.68 2.82 -2.59
N ASN A 97 24.87 2.94 -3.18
CA ASN A 97 25.14 2.38 -4.51
C ASN A 97 25.35 0.85 -4.41
N GLY A 98 25.27 0.16 -5.54
CA GLY A 98 25.58 -1.28 -5.61
C GLY A 98 24.39 -2.21 -5.38
N GLY A 99 23.17 -1.73 -5.65
CA GLY A 99 22.01 -2.62 -5.82
C GLY A 99 22.08 -3.41 -7.13
N SER A 100 21.06 -4.24 -7.35
CA SER A 100 20.98 -5.10 -8.54
C SER A 100 20.99 -4.28 -9.83
N ASN A 101 21.67 -4.76 -10.88
CA ASN A 101 21.70 -4.12 -12.21
C ASN A 101 22.08 -2.62 -12.18
N GLY A 102 22.93 -2.20 -11.24
CA GLY A 102 23.38 -0.81 -11.10
C GLY A 102 22.37 0.12 -10.41
N LYS A 103 21.29 -0.43 -9.84
CA LYS A 103 20.28 0.30 -9.06
C LYS A 103 20.83 0.71 -7.69
N PHE A 104 20.10 1.58 -7.00
CA PHE A 104 20.32 1.88 -5.59
C PHE A 104 19.70 0.82 -4.69
N SER A 105 20.35 0.52 -3.57
CA SER A 105 19.79 -0.35 -2.53
C SER A 105 19.65 0.42 -1.22
N VAL A 106 18.74 -0.01 -0.36
CA VAL A 106 18.63 0.53 1.00
C VAL A 106 19.86 0.05 1.79
N LYS A 107 20.44 0.94 2.58
CA LYS A 107 21.60 0.65 3.45
C LYS A 107 21.32 -0.53 4.37
N GLU A 108 22.36 -1.30 4.62
CA GLU A 108 22.32 -2.38 5.60
C GLU A 108 21.89 -1.86 6.99
N GLY A 109 21.11 -2.66 7.72
CA GLY A 109 20.52 -2.29 9.00
C GLY A 109 19.23 -1.46 8.90
N VAL A 110 18.95 -0.81 7.75
CA VAL A 110 17.71 -0.06 7.57
C VAL A 110 16.55 -1.00 7.23
N SER A 111 15.48 -0.93 8.00
CA SER A 111 14.28 -1.76 7.86
C SER A 111 13.00 -0.94 8.01
N PHE A 112 11.91 -1.41 7.40
CA PHE A 112 10.63 -0.73 7.39
C PHE A 112 9.52 -1.60 7.95
N HIS A 113 8.68 -1.00 8.80
CA HIS A 113 7.70 -1.71 9.59
C HIS A 113 6.35 -1.01 9.46
N LEU A 114 5.32 -1.76 9.06
CA LEU A 114 3.97 -1.23 8.88
C LEU A 114 3.16 -1.46 10.16
N TYR A 115 2.60 -0.38 10.70
CA TYR A 115 1.53 -0.46 11.69
C TYR A 115 0.18 -0.16 11.02
N ILE A 116 -0.87 -0.91 11.37
CA ILE A 116 -2.26 -0.62 10.99
C ILE A 116 -3.13 -0.77 12.24
N SER A 117 -4.01 0.18 12.53
CA SER A 117 -4.81 0.14 13.77
C SER A 117 -5.85 -0.99 13.82
N THR A 118 -6.14 -1.64 12.69
CA THR A 118 -7.02 -2.82 12.60
C THR A 118 -6.59 -3.69 11.42
N ALA A 119 -7.05 -4.96 11.36
CA ALA A 119 -6.79 -5.82 10.22
C ALA A 119 -7.13 -5.16 8.87
N PRO A 120 -6.27 -5.34 7.85
CA PRO A 120 -6.53 -4.81 6.52
C PRO A 120 -7.79 -5.46 5.93
N CYS A 121 -8.64 -4.66 5.29
CA CYS A 121 -9.87 -5.19 4.70
C CYS A 121 -9.57 -6.26 3.64
N GLY A 122 -10.42 -7.27 3.57
CA GLY A 122 -10.23 -8.43 2.69
C GLY A 122 -10.07 -9.72 3.51
N ASP A 123 -9.27 -10.66 3.00
CA ASP A 123 -9.03 -11.97 3.61
C ASP A 123 -8.46 -11.90 5.02
N GLY A 124 -7.66 -10.87 5.34
CA GLY A 124 -7.05 -10.69 6.66
C GLY A 124 -8.04 -10.33 7.77
N ALA A 125 -9.26 -9.93 7.41
CA ALA A 125 -10.35 -9.64 8.35
C ALA A 125 -11.47 -10.70 8.31
N LEU A 126 -11.30 -11.80 7.55
CA LEU A 126 -12.27 -12.90 7.47
C LEU A 126 -12.06 -13.91 8.60
N PHE A 127 -12.45 -13.55 9.82
CA PHE A 127 -12.49 -14.47 10.95
C PHE A 127 -13.48 -13.97 12.01
N THR A 128 -13.88 -14.87 12.92
CA THR A 128 -14.68 -14.50 14.08
C THR A 128 -13.73 -14.12 15.23
N PRO A 129 -13.73 -12.86 15.71
CA PRO A 129 -12.86 -12.47 16.81
C PRO A 129 -13.25 -13.25 18.07
N ARG A 130 -12.30 -13.99 18.63
CA ARG A 130 -12.45 -14.63 19.94
C ARG A 130 -11.91 -13.66 20.99
N GLN A 131 -12.68 -13.38 22.04
CA GLN A 131 -12.34 -12.37 23.04
C GLN A 131 -11.19 -12.80 23.99
N ASP A 132 -10.85 -14.10 24.04
CA ASP A 132 -10.15 -14.66 25.22
C ASP A 132 -8.82 -15.37 24.98
N GLU A 133 -8.15 -15.18 23.83
CA GLU A 133 -6.78 -15.69 23.71
C GLU A 133 -5.79 -14.69 24.33
N LYS A 134 -5.45 -14.94 25.60
CA LYS A 134 -4.20 -14.46 26.22
C LYS A 134 -3.03 -15.05 25.43
N ILE A 135 -2.63 -14.38 24.36
CA ILE A 135 -1.45 -14.78 23.57
C ILE A 135 -0.22 -14.41 24.40
N SER A 136 0.33 -15.37 25.13
CA SER A 136 1.58 -15.21 25.90
C SER A 136 2.81 -15.22 25.00
N ASP A 137 2.72 -15.84 23.81
CA ASP A 137 3.81 -15.93 22.84
C ASP A 137 3.35 -15.53 21.43
N PHE A 138 3.98 -14.51 20.85
CA PHE A 138 3.78 -14.17 19.45
C PHE A 138 4.58 -15.15 18.57
N PRO A 139 3.92 -15.96 17.71
CA PRO A 139 4.63 -16.93 16.88
C PRO A 139 5.61 -16.20 15.96
N LYS A 140 6.89 -16.57 16.03
CA LYS A 140 7.91 -16.04 15.11
C LYS A 140 7.77 -16.60 13.69
N LYS A 141 7.22 -17.82 13.57
CA LYS A 141 7.00 -18.52 12.30
C LYS A 141 5.57 -18.34 11.85
N HIS A 142 5.37 -18.16 10.55
CA HIS A 142 4.04 -18.08 9.94
C HIS A 142 3.32 -19.42 10.04
N SER A 143 2.06 -19.39 10.48
CA SER A 143 1.19 -20.58 10.55
C SER A 143 -0.19 -20.26 9.94
N PRO A 144 -0.33 -20.31 8.60
CA PRO A 144 -1.55 -19.88 7.93
C PRO A 144 -2.72 -20.86 8.13
N VAL A 145 -3.95 -20.34 8.26
CA VAL A 145 -5.16 -21.16 8.48
C VAL A 145 -5.99 -21.28 7.20
N PHE A 146 -6.31 -22.48 6.75
CA PHE A 146 -7.17 -22.71 5.55
C PHE A 146 -8.41 -23.55 5.88
N SER A 147 -9.21 -23.12 6.86
CA SER A 147 -10.37 -23.88 7.36
C SER A 147 -11.63 -23.81 6.49
N SER A 148 -11.69 -22.88 5.53
CA SER A 148 -12.87 -22.71 4.65
C SER A 148 -12.46 -22.42 3.21
N LYS A 149 -13.32 -22.81 2.25
CA LYS A 149 -13.12 -22.55 0.81
C LYS A 149 -13.05 -21.06 0.47
N VAL A 150 -13.59 -20.18 1.32
CA VAL A 150 -13.56 -18.74 1.10
C VAL A 150 -12.21 -18.10 1.46
N HIS A 151 -11.34 -18.83 2.16
CA HIS A 151 -10.05 -18.33 2.62
C HIS A 151 -9.04 -18.20 1.48
N GLY A 152 -8.36 -17.06 1.43
CA GLY A 152 -7.37 -16.75 0.42
C GLY A 152 -7.95 -16.16 -0.87
N ILE A 153 -9.28 -16.20 -1.07
CA ILE A 153 -9.93 -15.63 -2.26
C ILE A 153 -9.67 -14.12 -2.35
N THR A 154 -9.37 -13.62 -3.54
CA THR A 154 -9.21 -12.19 -3.83
C THR A 154 -10.53 -11.46 -3.70
N ARG A 155 -10.47 -10.24 -3.16
CA ARG A 155 -11.67 -9.46 -2.84
C ARG A 155 -11.58 -8.04 -3.38
N SER A 156 -12.72 -7.49 -3.75
CA SER A 156 -12.85 -6.07 -4.11
C SER A 156 -13.62 -5.32 -3.03
N LYS A 157 -13.22 -4.07 -2.81
CA LYS A 157 -13.93 -3.11 -1.97
C LYS A 157 -15.27 -2.76 -2.60
N ILE A 158 -16.27 -2.64 -1.75
CA ILE A 158 -17.61 -2.22 -2.16
C ILE A 158 -17.62 -0.70 -2.31
N GLU A 159 -18.06 -0.20 -3.47
CA GLU A 159 -18.25 1.23 -3.70
C GLU A 159 -19.25 1.81 -2.68
N ASN A 160 -18.94 2.97 -2.10
CA ASN A 160 -19.67 3.59 -0.97
C ASN A 160 -19.73 2.77 0.34
N GLY A 161 -19.08 1.61 0.42
CA GLY A 161 -18.96 0.78 1.61
C GLY A 161 -17.55 0.78 2.20
N GLU A 162 -17.40 0.12 3.34
CA GLU A 162 -16.10 -0.12 4.00
C GLU A 162 -15.70 -1.62 3.95
N GLY A 163 -16.62 -2.47 3.51
CA GLY A 163 -16.46 -3.92 3.38
C GLY A 163 -15.88 -4.35 2.04
N THR A 164 -15.78 -5.67 1.86
CA THR A 164 -15.27 -6.30 0.64
C THR A 164 -16.13 -7.49 0.23
N ILE A 165 -16.17 -7.78 -1.07
CA ILE A 165 -16.83 -8.94 -1.68
C ILE A 165 -15.81 -9.79 -2.44
N PRO A 166 -15.98 -11.13 -2.53
CA PRO A 166 -15.20 -11.96 -3.44
C PRO A 166 -15.26 -11.44 -4.88
N ILE A 167 -14.20 -11.69 -5.64
CA ILE A 167 -14.17 -11.36 -7.08
C ILE A 167 -14.52 -12.62 -7.87
N GLU A 168 -15.57 -12.55 -8.68
CA GLU A 168 -15.96 -13.62 -9.59
C GLU A 168 -15.07 -13.62 -10.84
N LYS A 169 -14.97 -14.76 -11.55
CA LYS A 169 -14.02 -14.94 -12.67
C LYS A 169 -14.34 -14.00 -13.84
N GLU A 170 -15.62 -13.72 -14.05
CA GLU A 170 -16.19 -12.92 -15.12
C GLU A 170 -16.04 -11.40 -14.86
N GLU A 171 -15.75 -11.00 -13.62
CA GLU A 171 -15.75 -9.60 -13.17
C GLU A 171 -14.34 -8.96 -13.17
N ALA A 172 -13.35 -9.64 -13.76
CA ALA A 172 -11.95 -9.23 -13.69
C ALA A 172 -11.63 -7.96 -14.50
N VAL A 173 -12.41 -7.70 -15.56
CA VAL A 173 -12.17 -6.61 -16.51
C VAL A 173 -13.13 -5.46 -16.24
N GLN A 174 -12.58 -4.25 -16.20
CA GLN A 174 -13.33 -3.01 -16.08
C GLN A 174 -13.03 -2.13 -17.29
N THR A 175 -14.07 -1.55 -17.89
CA THR A 175 -13.93 -0.56 -18.96
C THR A 175 -14.32 0.82 -18.45
N PHE A 176 -13.68 1.86 -19.00
CA PHE A 176 -13.92 3.23 -18.54
C PHE A 176 -15.35 3.69 -18.86
N ASP A 177 -15.83 3.40 -20.07
CA ASP A 177 -17.20 3.66 -20.52
C ASP A 177 -18.23 2.89 -19.70
N GLY A 178 -17.96 1.63 -19.36
CA GLY A 178 -18.80 0.81 -18.49
C GLY A 178 -18.97 1.45 -17.12
N ILE A 179 -17.86 1.88 -16.50
CA ILE A 179 -17.88 2.56 -15.20
C ILE A 179 -18.66 3.87 -15.27
N LEU A 180 -18.47 4.68 -16.31
CA LEU A 180 -19.22 5.92 -16.49
C LEU A 180 -20.72 5.69 -16.69
N ARG A 181 -21.10 4.57 -17.32
CA ARG A 181 -22.49 4.14 -17.52
C ARG A 181 -23.10 3.42 -16.31
N GLY A 182 -22.40 3.36 -15.18
CA GLY A 182 -22.92 2.82 -13.92
C GLY A 182 -22.42 1.42 -13.55
N GLN A 183 -21.46 0.83 -14.29
CA GLN A 183 -20.75 -0.35 -13.82
C GLN A 183 -19.97 0.01 -12.53
N ARG A 184 -20.05 -0.88 -11.53
CA ARG A 184 -19.41 -0.64 -10.23
C ARG A 184 -17.89 -0.54 -10.36
N LEU A 185 -17.30 0.47 -9.73
CA LEU A 185 -15.84 0.60 -9.65
C LEU A 185 -15.27 -0.38 -8.63
N ARG A 186 -14.50 -1.36 -9.09
CA ARG A 186 -13.86 -2.38 -8.25
C ARG A 186 -12.42 -2.02 -7.96
N THR A 187 -12.09 -1.99 -6.67
CA THR A 187 -10.74 -1.78 -6.16
C THR A 187 -10.35 -2.96 -5.30
N MET A 188 -9.19 -3.57 -5.54
CA MET A 188 -8.70 -4.70 -4.73
C MET A 188 -8.65 -4.36 -3.24
N SER A 189 -8.88 -5.37 -2.40
CA SER A 189 -8.82 -5.25 -0.95
C SER A 189 -7.41 -4.89 -0.45
N CYS A 190 -7.31 -4.40 0.78
CA CYS A 190 -6.03 -4.05 1.37
C CYS A 190 -5.17 -5.30 1.62
N SER A 191 -5.76 -6.42 2.05
CA SER A 191 -5.05 -7.70 2.19
C SER A 191 -4.39 -8.12 0.86
N ASP A 192 -5.13 -8.02 -0.25
CA ASP A 192 -4.60 -8.37 -1.58
C ASP A 192 -3.48 -7.43 -2.02
N LYS A 193 -3.59 -6.14 -1.71
CA LYS A 193 -2.54 -5.16 -2.01
C LYS A 193 -1.28 -5.39 -1.18
N ILE A 194 -1.40 -5.67 0.11
CA ILE A 194 -0.25 -6.00 0.97
C ILE A 194 0.41 -7.30 0.49
N CYS A 195 -0.40 -8.30 0.11
CA CYS A 195 0.10 -9.54 -0.50
C CYS A 195 0.94 -9.27 -1.76
N ARG A 196 0.47 -8.37 -2.62
CA ARG A 196 1.27 -7.91 -3.77
C ARG A 196 2.57 -7.21 -3.34
N TRP A 197 2.54 -6.36 -2.32
CA TRP A 197 3.75 -5.67 -1.84
C TRP A 197 4.80 -6.64 -1.28
N ASN A 198 4.37 -7.76 -0.71
CA ASN A 198 5.25 -8.84 -0.28
C ASN A 198 5.82 -9.66 -1.45
N VAL A 199 5.54 -9.31 -2.70
CA VAL A 199 6.14 -9.97 -3.88
C VAL A 199 6.92 -8.99 -4.74
N VAL A 200 6.32 -7.82 -5.05
CA VAL A 200 6.94 -6.83 -5.95
C VAL A 200 7.60 -5.67 -5.21
N GLY A 201 7.59 -5.71 -3.88
CA GLY A 201 8.03 -4.61 -3.02
C GLY A 201 7.01 -3.46 -2.92
N VAL A 202 7.23 -2.59 -1.93
CA VAL A 202 6.34 -1.46 -1.64
C VAL A 202 6.57 -0.26 -2.58
N GLN A 203 7.75 -0.13 -3.20
CA GLN A 203 8.18 1.00 -4.04
C GLN A 203 7.34 1.16 -5.32
N GLY A 204 6.89 0.05 -5.91
CA GLY A 204 6.11 0.05 -7.16
C GLY A 204 6.97 0.19 -8.43
N ALA A 205 6.29 0.14 -9.58
CA ALA A 205 6.94 0.02 -10.90
C ALA A 205 7.88 1.19 -11.24
N LEU A 206 7.45 2.44 -11.01
CA LEU A 206 8.27 3.60 -11.37
C LEU A 206 9.59 3.59 -10.59
N LEU A 207 9.53 3.49 -9.26
CA LEU A 207 10.75 3.47 -8.46
C LEU A 207 11.63 2.22 -8.70
N SER A 208 11.06 1.10 -9.17
CA SER A 208 11.87 -0.09 -9.49
C SER A 208 12.86 0.08 -10.65
N HIS A 209 12.75 1.19 -11.41
CA HIS A 209 13.81 1.59 -12.34
C HIS A 209 15.10 1.96 -11.61
N PHE A 210 14.99 2.69 -10.50
CA PHE A 210 16.14 3.29 -9.82
C PHE A 210 16.63 2.49 -8.60
N MET A 211 15.77 1.67 -7.99
CA MET A 211 16.08 1.02 -6.72
C MET A 211 15.61 -0.44 -6.66
N ASP A 212 16.31 -1.20 -5.84
CA ASP A 212 15.92 -2.57 -5.48
C ASP A 212 14.58 -2.58 -4.72
N PRO A 213 13.84 -3.71 -4.76
CA PRO A 213 12.58 -3.85 -4.06
C PRO A 213 12.73 -3.65 -2.55
N VAL A 214 11.87 -2.82 -1.97
CA VAL A 214 11.80 -2.64 -0.51
C VAL A 214 10.65 -3.47 0.03
N TYR A 215 10.92 -4.27 1.06
CA TYR A 215 9.95 -5.12 1.73
C TYR A 215 9.73 -4.68 3.17
N LEU A 216 8.58 -5.09 3.73
CA LEU A 216 8.29 -4.89 5.14
C LEU A 216 9.10 -5.90 5.97
N GLY A 217 9.82 -5.42 6.98
CA GLY A 217 10.39 -6.27 8.03
C GLY A 217 9.30 -6.77 8.99
N SER A 218 8.26 -5.96 9.23
CA SER A 218 7.10 -6.39 10.01
C SER A 218 5.78 -5.71 9.66
N LEU A 219 4.68 -6.35 10.04
CA LEU A 219 3.32 -5.80 10.04
C LEU A 219 2.66 -6.00 11.42
N THR A 220 2.36 -4.90 12.12
CA THR A 220 1.73 -4.92 13.44
C THR A 220 0.30 -4.39 13.37
N LEU A 221 -0.65 -5.11 13.97
CA LEU A 221 -2.05 -4.70 14.07
C LEU A 221 -2.41 -4.15 15.46
N GLY A 222 -3.19 -3.06 15.47
CA GLY A 222 -3.81 -2.55 16.69
C GLY A 222 -5.01 -3.40 17.15
N TYR A 223 -5.85 -3.82 16.21
CA TYR A 223 -7.08 -4.57 16.45
C TYR A 223 -7.32 -5.66 15.41
N LEU A 224 -8.24 -6.57 15.70
CA LEU A 224 -8.62 -7.69 14.83
C LEU A 224 -7.40 -8.47 14.33
N TYR A 225 -6.55 -8.89 15.26
CA TYR A 225 -5.44 -9.78 14.92
C TYR A 225 -5.81 -11.23 15.13
N ASP A 226 -5.66 -12.00 14.06
CA ASP A 226 -5.53 -13.45 14.09
C ASP A 226 -4.28 -13.81 13.28
N HIS A 227 -3.37 -14.56 13.89
CA HIS A 227 -2.08 -14.87 13.30
C HIS A 227 -2.23 -15.63 11.97
N GLY A 228 -3.01 -16.71 11.97
CA GLY A 228 -3.11 -17.59 10.82
C GLY A 228 -3.92 -17.00 9.66
N HIS A 229 -4.93 -16.19 9.95
CA HIS A 229 -5.68 -15.48 8.92
C HIS A 229 -4.84 -14.36 8.30
N LEU A 230 -4.07 -13.63 9.11
CA LEU A 230 -3.18 -12.57 8.62
C LEU A 230 -2.03 -13.14 7.78
N CYS A 231 -1.33 -14.19 8.25
CA CYS A 231 -0.28 -14.90 7.51
C CYS A 231 -0.75 -15.29 6.10
N ARG A 232 -1.89 -16.02 6.06
CA ARG A 232 -2.52 -16.43 4.81
C ARG A 232 -2.78 -15.25 3.88
N ALA A 233 -3.43 -14.21 4.41
CA ALA A 233 -3.93 -13.11 3.61
C ALA A 233 -2.82 -12.28 2.94
N ILE A 234 -1.69 -12.08 3.64
CA ILE A 234 -0.64 -11.16 3.19
C ILE A 234 0.56 -11.83 2.52
N CYS A 235 0.71 -13.16 2.55
CA CYS A 235 1.84 -13.82 1.88
C CYS A 235 1.59 -15.32 1.66
N CYS A 236 1.28 -16.08 2.71
CA CYS A 236 1.35 -17.56 2.68
C CYS A 236 0.36 -18.23 1.74
N ARG A 237 -0.71 -17.56 1.28
CA ARG A 237 -1.58 -18.14 0.25
C ARG A 237 -0.89 -18.31 -1.10
N LEU A 238 0.19 -17.59 -1.38
CA LEU A 238 1.00 -17.77 -2.60
C LEU A 238 1.96 -18.97 -2.50
N ASP A 239 2.18 -19.48 -1.30
CA ASP A 239 2.99 -20.68 -1.03
C ASP A 239 2.33 -21.53 0.06
N LYS A 240 1.11 -22.00 -0.25
CA LYS A 240 0.23 -22.69 0.71
C LYS A 240 0.90 -23.89 1.37
N ASN A 241 1.72 -24.62 0.63
CA ASN A 241 2.36 -25.85 1.09
C ASN A 241 3.80 -25.63 1.58
N SER A 242 4.28 -24.38 1.60
CA SER A 242 5.65 -24.02 2.01
C SER A 242 6.71 -24.82 1.24
N THR A 243 6.48 -25.04 -0.05
CA THR A 243 7.40 -25.80 -0.92
C THR A 243 8.48 -24.90 -1.50
N GLY A 244 8.32 -23.58 -1.45
CA GLY A 244 9.20 -22.63 -2.11
C GLY A 244 9.00 -22.57 -3.63
N ASP A 245 8.00 -23.28 -4.19
CA ASP A 245 7.80 -23.36 -5.65
C ASP A 245 7.48 -22.00 -6.28
N PHE A 246 6.77 -21.14 -5.56
CA PHE A 246 6.48 -19.79 -6.04
C PHE A 246 7.72 -18.90 -5.96
N GLU A 247 8.45 -18.96 -4.84
CA GLU A 247 9.66 -18.16 -4.64
C GLU A 247 10.76 -18.52 -5.65
N GLY A 248 10.96 -19.82 -5.92
CA GLY A 248 11.92 -20.30 -6.92
C GLY A 248 11.62 -19.89 -8.37
N LYS A 249 10.44 -19.31 -8.65
CA LYS A 249 10.08 -18.74 -9.96
C LYS A 249 10.33 -17.23 -10.07
N LEU A 250 10.65 -16.57 -8.96
CA LEU A 250 10.91 -15.12 -8.94
C LEU A 250 12.34 -14.85 -9.38
N ALA A 251 12.52 -13.84 -10.23
CA ALA A 251 13.85 -13.37 -10.59
C ALA A 251 14.40 -12.47 -9.47
N GLU A 252 15.67 -12.67 -9.10
CA GLU A 252 16.38 -11.75 -8.21
C GLU A 252 16.28 -10.30 -8.73
N PRO A 253 16.11 -9.29 -7.86
CA PRO A 253 16.05 -9.34 -6.39
C PRO A 253 14.62 -9.51 -5.81
N PHE A 254 13.65 -9.98 -6.61
CA PHE A 254 12.28 -10.18 -6.14
C PHE A 254 12.13 -11.48 -5.35
N ARG A 255 11.33 -11.45 -4.29
CA ARG A 255 11.10 -12.61 -3.41
C ARG A 255 9.70 -12.60 -2.80
N LEU A 256 9.28 -13.75 -2.27
CA LEU A 256 8.08 -13.81 -1.43
C LEU A 256 8.43 -13.44 0.01
N ASN A 257 8.17 -12.19 0.38
CA ASN A 257 8.44 -11.69 1.71
C ASN A 257 7.42 -12.20 2.75
N HIS A 258 7.94 -12.79 3.82
CA HIS A 258 7.19 -13.19 5.01
C HIS A 258 7.53 -12.26 6.19
N PRO A 259 6.90 -11.08 6.31
CA PRO A 259 7.23 -10.13 7.38
C PRO A 259 6.89 -10.72 8.74
N TRP A 260 7.58 -10.30 9.81
CA TRP A 260 7.10 -10.60 11.16
C TRP A 260 5.69 -10.01 11.36
N ILE A 261 4.76 -10.78 11.92
CA ILE A 261 3.41 -10.30 12.18
C ILE A 261 3.06 -10.37 13.66
N GLY A 262 2.38 -9.35 14.16
CA GLY A 262 1.99 -9.30 15.56
C GLY A 262 0.88 -8.32 15.83
N ARG A 263 0.53 -8.20 17.12
CA ARG A 263 -0.41 -7.18 17.61
C ARG A 263 0.14 -6.45 18.82
N VAL A 264 -0.52 -5.34 19.17
CA VAL A 264 -0.28 -4.62 20.41
C VAL A 264 -0.70 -5.43 21.64
N THR A 265 -0.04 -5.18 22.78
CA THR A 265 -0.31 -5.85 24.07
C THR A 265 -1.60 -5.36 24.72
N GLN A 266 -1.89 -4.05 24.60
CA GLN A 266 -3.11 -3.43 25.10
C GLN A 266 -3.89 -2.87 23.92
N TYR A 267 -5.16 -3.25 23.84
CA TYR A 267 -6.11 -2.68 22.91
C TYR A 267 -7.27 -2.09 23.70
N GLU A 268 -7.32 -0.76 23.75
CA GLU A 268 -8.50 -0.04 24.21
C GLU A 268 -9.23 0.47 22.97
N ALA A 269 -10.29 -0.25 22.61
CA ALA A 269 -11.58 0.38 22.34
C ALA A 269 -12.69 -0.66 22.24
N GLY A 270 -13.89 -0.23 22.61
CA GLY A 270 -15.10 -0.87 22.14
C GLY A 270 -15.24 -0.75 20.62
N ARG A 271 -16.07 -1.63 20.04
CA ARG A 271 -16.51 -1.48 18.65
C ARG A 271 -17.42 -0.25 18.57
N GLU A 272 -16.91 0.88 18.11
CA GLU A 272 -17.72 2.07 17.84
C GLU A 272 -18.51 1.88 16.53
N THR A 273 -19.81 2.19 16.58
CA THR A 273 -20.71 2.15 15.41
C THR A 273 -20.92 3.53 14.79
N GLU A 274 -20.16 4.54 15.22
CA GLU A 274 -20.29 5.89 14.70
C GLU A 274 -19.93 5.96 13.21
N LYS A 275 -20.72 6.71 12.44
CA LYS A 275 -20.42 6.95 11.03
C LYS A 275 -19.14 7.78 10.94
N THR A 276 -18.11 7.19 10.35
CA THR A 276 -16.88 7.91 10.01
C THR A 276 -17.14 8.88 8.84
N ASN A 277 -16.61 10.10 8.95
CA ASN A 277 -16.65 11.05 7.83
C ASN A 277 -15.74 10.61 6.67
N ASN A 278 -15.72 11.34 5.55
CA ASN A 278 -14.95 10.95 4.37
C ASN A 278 -13.49 11.40 4.39
N ILE A 279 -13.06 12.05 5.47
CA ILE A 279 -11.73 12.63 5.55
C ILE A 279 -10.66 11.55 5.55
N SER A 280 -9.63 11.78 4.74
CA SER A 280 -8.39 11.02 4.66
C SER A 280 -7.20 11.95 4.89
N ILE A 281 -6.28 11.56 5.77
CA ILE A 281 -5.07 12.33 6.10
C ILE A 281 -3.86 11.60 5.56
N ASN A 282 -2.88 12.35 5.06
CA ASN A 282 -1.54 11.83 4.82
C ASN A 282 -0.43 12.76 5.30
N TRP A 283 0.70 12.17 5.63
CA TRP A 283 1.95 12.87 5.95
C TRP A 283 3.16 11.98 5.63
N SER A 284 4.20 12.56 5.08
CA SER A 284 5.52 11.95 4.86
C SER A 284 6.58 12.70 5.69
N PHE A 285 7.68 12.05 6.06
CA PHE A 285 8.72 12.60 6.94
C PHE A 285 9.19 14.02 6.59
N TYR A 286 9.30 14.29 5.29
CA TYR A 286 9.79 15.57 4.76
C TYR A 286 8.68 16.61 4.55
N ASP A 287 7.43 16.28 4.84
CA ASP A 287 6.31 17.22 4.77
C ASP A 287 6.28 18.12 6.00
N THR A 288 6.14 19.42 5.77
CA THR A 288 5.98 20.42 6.84
C THR A 288 4.65 20.24 7.58
N THR A 289 3.56 20.04 6.84
CA THR A 289 2.21 19.85 7.37
C THR A 289 1.52 18.61 6.77
N PRO A 290 0.58 17.98 7.48
CA PRO A 290 -0.26 16.92 6.91
C PRO A 290 -1.20 17.48 5.81
N GLU A 291 -1.59 16.61 4.87
CA GLU A 291 -2.56 16.94 3.82
C GLU A 291 -3.88 16.23 4.11
N VAL A 292 -4.96 16.96 3.89
CA VAL A 292 -6.34 16.48 4.05
C VAL A 292 -6.99 16.30 2.68
N THR A 293 -7.61 15.16 2.48
CA THR A 293 -8.31 14.77 1.26
C THR A 293 -9.70 14.24 1.58
N ASP A 294 -10.64 14.36 0.63
CA ASP A 294 -11.91 13.65 0.69
C ASP A 294 -11.74 12.28 0.03
N GLY A 295 -11.86 11.21 0.82
CA GLY A 295 -11.68 9.83 0.36
C GLY A 295 -12.73 9.34 -0.64
N ARG A 296 -13.85 10.06 -0.84
CA ARG A 296 -14.84 9.78 -1.90
C ARG A 296 -14.52 10.48 -3.22
N THR A 297 -13.78 11.59 -3.19
CA THR A 297 -13.37 12.33 -4.39
C THR A 297 -11.93 12.01 -4.80
N GLY A 298 -11.09 11.62 -3.85
CA GLY A 298 -9.67 11.35 -4.05
C GLY A 298 -8.80 12.61 -4.23
N ALA A 299 -9.35 13.79 -3.94
CA ALA A 299 -8.66 15.08 -4.08
C ALA A 299 -8.62 15.83 -2.75
N GLN A 300 -7.84 16.91 -2.67
CA GLN A 300 -7.86 17.79 -1.51
C GLN A 300 -9.24 18.44 -1.33
N MET A 301 -9.54 18.85 -0.10
CA MET A 301 -10.77 19.60 0.19
C MET A 301 -10.69 21.06 -0.31
N SER A 302 -9.47 21.59 -0.44
CA SER A 302 -9.16 22.87 -1.07
C SER A 302 -9.49 22.86 -2.57
N ARG A 303 -9.69 24.06 -3.12
CA ARG A 303 -9.96 24.27 -4.54
C ARG A 303 -9.03 25.32 -5.12
N THR A 304 -8.57 25.08 -6.33
CA THR A 304 -7.80 26.04 -7.14
C THR A 304 -8.60 26.30 -8.42
N GLY A 305 -8.98 27.54 -8.69
CA GLY A 305 -9.78 27.88 -9.88
C GLY A 305 -11.14 27.17 -9.95
N GLY A 306 -11.76 26.89 -8.80
CA GLY A 306 -13.05 26.19 -8.69
C GLY A 306 -12.98 24.66 -8.77
N ILE A 307 -11.82 24.09 -9.13
CA ILE A 307 -11.58 22.65 -9.27
C ILE A 307 -10.89 22.12 -8.00
N PRO A 308 -11.22 20.91 -7.50
CA PRO A 308 -10.51 20.28 -6.40
C PRO A 308 -9.00 20.17 -6.67
N THR A 309 -8.18 20.63 -5.73
CA THR A 309 -6.72 20.57 -5.86
C THR A 309 -6.27 19.09 -5.81
N PRO A 310 -5.43 18.62 -6.75
CA PRO A 310 -4.90 17.26 -6.71
C PRO A 310 -4.12 17.00 -5.42
N SER A 311 -4.26 15.80 -4.85
CA SER A 311 -3.42 15.38 -3.73
C SER A 311 -1.96 15.23 -4.17
N ARG A 312 -1.01 15.57 -3.29
CA ARG A 312 0.42 15.25 -3.49
C ARG A 312 0.69 13.76 -3.67
N LEU A 313 -0.26 12.93 -3.25
CA LEU A 313 -0.22 11.49 -3.40
C LEU A 313 -0.97 10.99 -4.62
N CYS A 314 -1.51 11.83 -5.51
CA CYS A 314 -2.16 11.32 -6.74
C CYS A 314 -1.13 10.77 -7.74
N LYS A 315 -1.57 10.12 -8.83
CA LYS A 315 -0.63 9.53 -9.80
C LYS A 315 0.14 10.61 -10.56
N TYR A 316 -0.54 11.71 -10.88
CA TYR A 316 0.02 12.87 -11.57
C TYR A 316 1.22 13.45 -10.81
N GLU A 317 1.06 13.73 -9.51
CA GLU A 317 2.15 14.28 -8.69
C GLU A 317 3.31 13.28 -8.50
N MET A 318 3.04 11.98 -8.40
CA MET A 318 4.08 10.96 -8.36
C MET A 318 4.85 10.85 -9.68
N LEU A 319 4.18 11.03 -10.82
CA LEU A 319 4.82 11.06 -12.13
C LEU A 319 5.74 12.28 -12.26
N ASN A 320 5.30 13.46 -11.84
CA ASN A 320 6.13 14.66 -11.87
C ASN A 320 7.42 14.49 -11.05
N ARG A 321 7.33 13.87 -9.86
CA ARG A 321 8.51 13.51 -9.06
C ARG A 321 9.42 12.50 -9.77
N PHE A 322 8.84 11.52 -10.45
CA PHE A 322 9.59 10.55 -11.24
C PHE A 322 10.33 11.20 -12.41
N ARG A 323 9.67 12.09 -13.17
CA ARG A 323 10.31 12.87 -14.26
C ARG A 323 11.45 13.74 -13.73
N SER A 324 11.21 14.46 -12.62
CA SER A 324 12.27 15.21 -11.95
C SER A 324 13.47 14.35 -11.53
N LEU A 325 13.22 13.09 -11.13
CA LEU A 325 14.28 12.15 -10.79
C LEU A 325 15.07 11.68 -12.02
N ILE A 326 14.40 11.42 -13.16
CA ILE A 326 15.05 11.11 -14.44
C ILE A 326 16.04 12.23 -14.80
N GLY A 327 15.61 13.49 -14.76
CA GLY A 327 16.47 14.63 -15.09
C GLY A 327 17.68 14.83 -14.17
N LYS A 328 17.68 14.21 -12.98
CA LYS A 328 18.79 14.29 -12.00
C LYS A 328 19.79 13.15 -12.13
N THR A 329 19.54 12.14 -12.96
CA THR A 329 20.43 11.00 -13.14
C THR A 329 20.75 10.76 -14.61
N ASN A 330 22.02 10.44 -14.89
CA ASN A 330 22.45 10.03 -16.23
C ASN A 330 22.18 8.53 -16.49
N GLN A 331 21.63 7.83 -15.50
CA GLN A 331 21.20 6.44 -15.60
C GLN A 331 19.80 6.39 -16.22
N HIS A 332 19.49 5.35 -16.99
CA HIS A 332 18.19 5.16 -17.65
C HIS A 332 17.86 6.11 -18.82
N LYS A 333 18.81 6.30 -19.75
CA LYS A 333 18.63 7.06 -21.01
C LYS A 333 17.43 6.62 -21.90
N HIS A 334 16.88 5.43 -21.65
CA HIS A 334 15.70 4.92 -22.35
C HIS A 334 14.38 5.47 -21.78
N LEU A 335 14.41 6.15 -20.63
CA LEU A 335 13.27 6.84 -20.04
C LEU A 335 13.24 8.28 -20.53
N SER A 336 12.07 8.73 -21.00
CA SER A 336 11.83 10.10 -21.44
C SER A 336 10.68 10.74 -20.65
N GLU A 337 10.73 12.06 -20.50
CA GLU A 337 9.63 12.84 -19.93
C GLU A 337 8.37 12.81 -20.81
N ASP A 338 8.52 12.61 -22.12
CA ASP A 338 7.40 12.56 -23.08
C ASP A 338 6.57 11.27 -23.01
N GLN A 339 7.11 10.23 -22.36
CA GLN A 339 6.38 8.97 -22.19
C GLN A 339 5.22 9.15 -21.22
N SER A 340 4.11 8.48 -21.53
CA SER A 340 2.95 8.40 -20.65
C SER A 340 3.27 7.65 -19.35
N TYR A 341 2.48 7.90 -18.32
CA TYR A 341 2.55 7.20 -17.04
C TYR A 341 2.51 5.67 -17.20
N ARG A 342 1.74 5.19 -18.17
CA ARG A 342 1.64 3.76 -18.50
C ARG A 342 2.92 3.24 -19.12
N GLU A 343 3.44 3.90 -20.16
CA GLU A 343 4.66 3.46 -20.85
C GLU A 343 5.84 3.38 -19.87
N LEU A 344 6.00 4.37 -19.01
CA LEU A 344 7.04 4.38 -17.96
C LEU A 344 6.88 3.25 -16.94
N LYS A 345 5.65 2.84 -16.65
CA LYS A 345 5.41 1.67 -15.79
C LYS A 345 5.66 0.37 -16.53
N ASP A 346 5.23 0.28 -17.78
CA ASP A 346 5.32 -0.94 -18.59
C ASP A 346 6.77 -1.20 -19.02
N SER A 347 7.64 -0.18 -19.08
CA SER A 347 9.08 -0.33 -19.27
C SER A 347 9.82 -0.94 -18.08
N ALA A 348 9.23 -1.00 -16.88
CA ALA A 348 9.80 -1.69 -15.71
C ALA A 348 9.60 -3.22 -15.82
N LEU A 349 10.22 -3.85 -16.81
CA LEU A 349 9.92 -5.22 -17.24
C LEU A 349 10.01 -6.25 -16.11
N GLU A 350 11.08 -6.24 -15.31
CA GLU A 350 11.25 -7.17 -14.19
C GLU A 350 10.09 -7.06 -13.19
N PHE A 351 9.71 -5.83 -12.81
CA PHE A 351 8.57 -5.59 -11.93
C PHE A 351 7.25 -6.06 -12.54
N GLN A 352 7.06 -5.84 -13.84
CA GLN A 352 5.84 -6.21 -14.56
C GLN A 352 5.69 -7.73 -14.66
N ASN A 353 6.77 -8.44 -14.97
CA ASN A 353 6.82 -9.90 -15.04
C ASN A 353 6.55 -10.53 -13.67
N THR A 354 7.23 -10.07 -12.61
CA THR A 354 7.00 -10.53 -11.23
C THR A 354 5.56 -10.28 -10.79
N LYS A 355 4.99 -9.11 -11.11
CA LYS A 355 3.59 -8.79 -10.83
C LYS A 355 2.64 -9.72 -11.58
N GLN A 356 2.92 -10.03 -12.83
CA GLN A 356 2.09 -10.91 -13.66
C GLN A 356 2.12 -12.35 -13.13
N LEU A 357 3.29 -12.88 -12.81
CA LEU A 357 3.48 -14.20 -12.22
C LEU A 357 2.68 -14.36 -10.91
N MET A 358 2.69 -13.34 -10.04
CA MET A 358 1.87 -13.32 -8.82
C MET A 358 0.37 -13.40 -9.13
N MET A 359 -0.11 -12.63 -10.10
CA MET A 359 -1.53 -12.63 -10.50
C MET A 359 -1.95 -13.97 -11.14
N GLU A 360 -1.07 -14.56 -11.95
CA GLU A 360 -1.28 -15.88 -12.55
C GLU A 360 -1.33 -16.96 -11.48
N THR A 361 -0.45 -16.89 -10.47
CA THR A 361 -0.44 -17.83 -9.34
C THR A 361 -1.74 -17.77 -8.54
N LEU A 362 -2.27 -16.59 -8.24
CA LEU A 362 -3.59 -16.46 -7.60
C LEU A 362 -4.70 -17.14 -8.43
N ARG A 363 -4.64 -17.01 -9.76
CA ARG A 363 -5.60 -17.63 -10.67
C ARG A 363 -5.47 -19.16 -10.69
N THR A 364 -4.25 -19.69 -10.82
CA THR A 364 -4.00 -21.14 -10.90
C THR A 364 -4.30 -21.84 -9.57
N MET A 365 -4.07 -21.17 -8.44
CA MET A 365 -4.43 -21.66 -7.10
C MET A 365 -5.93 -21.49 -6.76
N ASN A 366 -6.76 -21.07 -7.72
CA ASN A 366 -8.20 -20.84 -7.55
C ASN A 366 -8.56 -19.79 -6.47
N TYR A 367 -7.68 -18.84 -6.18
CA TYR A 367 -7.99 -17.70 -5.32
C TYR A 367 -8.72 -16.57 -6.06
N GLY A 368 -8.90 -16.68 -7.37
CA GLY A 368 -9.63 -15.70 -8.17
C GLY A 368 -8.74 -14.66 -8.84
N PRO A 369 -9.29 -13.87 -9.76
CA PRO A 369 -8.49 -12.96 -10.57
C PRO A 369 -8.11 -11.69 -9.81
N TRP A 370 -7.12 -10.98 -10.36
CA TRP A 370 -6.80 -9.62 -9.93
C TRP A 370 -7.51 -8.59 -10.82
N VAL A 371 -8.36 -7.76 -10.22
CA VAL A 371 -9.04 -6.69 -10.94
C VAL A 371 -8.10 -5.50 -11.19
N LYS A 372 -7.93 -5.13 -12.46
CA LYS A 372 -7.19 -3.93 -12.88
C LYS A 372 -8.17 -2.80 -13.19
N LYS A 373 -7.68 -1.56 -13.09
CA LYS A 373 -8.43 -0.38 -13.58
C LYS A 373 -8.35 -0.34 -15.11
N PRO A 374 -9.29 0.34 -15.80
CA PRO A 374 -9.19 0.60 -17.23
C PRO A 374 -7.84 1.23 -17.57
N ARG A 375 -7.30 0.85 -18.72
CA ARG A 375 -5.96 1.30 -19.14
C ARG A 375 -5.87 2.81 -19.29
N GLU A 376 -6.97 3.42 -19.68
CA GLU A 376 -7.13 4.85 -19.92
C GLU A 376 -6.77 5.67 -18.67
N GLN A 377 -6.86 5.07 -17.48
CA GLN A 377 -6.49 5.71 -16.22
C GLN A 377 -4.97 5.94 -16.03
N ASP A 378 -4.14 5.40 -16.91
CA ASP A 378 -2.68 5.51 -16.87
C ASP A 378 -2.11 6.10 -18.18
N MET A 379 -2.90 6.55 -19.16
CA MET A 379 -2.40 6.99 -20.49
C MET A 379 -2.07 8.49 -20.59
N PHE A 380 -1.75 9.13 -19.46
CA PHE A 380 -1.49 10.59 -19.37
C PHE A 380 -0.01 10.90 -19.12
#